data_AF-A0A950DFG6-F1
#
_entry.id   AF-A0A950DFG6-F1
#
_cell.length_a   1.000
_cell.length_b   1.000
_cell.length_c   1.000
_cell.angle_alpha   90.00
_cell.angle_beta   90.00
_cell.angle_gamma   90.00
#
_symmetry.space_group_name_H-M   'P 1'
#
loop_
_entity.id
_entity.type
_entity.pdbx_description
1 polymer ?
#
loop_
_entity_poly.entity_id
_entity_poly.type
_entity_poly.pdbx_seq_one_letter_code
_entity_poly.pdbx_strand_id
1 'polypeptide(L)'
;MKLKTLKNGEATRAAVVDAFRGHLGQAKKGDVAIFYYSGHGSQEQAPEEFWKLEPDHLDETLVCFDSRSPGSWDLADKEMAKLIGEVAAKGPHVAVILDCCHSGSGTREIDTVVRRAPTDLRRRPIETFLVTPAEAEASSASRSAKSTGASRYA
;
A
#
# COMPACT_ATOMS: atom_id res chain seq x y z
N MET A 1 -4.40 -24.49 1.43
CA MET A 1 -4.74 -23.06 1.32
C MET A 1 -5.00 -22.51 2.72
N LYS A 2 -4.26 -21.48 3.16
CA LYS A 2 -4.52 -20.78 4.43
C LYS A 2 -5.12 -19.42 4.08
N LEU A 3 -6.30 -19.11 4.59
CA LEU A 3 -7.01 -17.86 4.31
C LEU A 3 -7.22 -17.09 5.61
N LYS A 4 -6.90 -15.80 5.61
CA LYS A 4 -7.26 -14.84 6.65
C LYS A 4 -8.13 -13.75 6.02
N THR A 5 -9.25 -13.44 6.65
CA THR A 5 -10.18 -12.41 6.19
C THR A 5 -10.39 -11.40 7.31
N LEU A 6 -10.33 -10.12 6.98
CA LEU A 6 -10.63 -9.01 7.88
C LEU A 6 -11.79 -8.23 7.25
N LYS A 7 -12.90 -8.07 7.97
CA LYS A 7 -14.07 -7.32 7.47
C LYS A 7 -14.42 -6.18 8.42
N ASN A 8 -14.82 -5.04 7.84
CA ASN A 8 -15.35 -3.90 8.60
C ASN A 8 -14.44 -3.56 9.80
N GLY A 9 -14.98 -3.60 11.02
CA GLY A 9 -14.26 -3.32 12.27
C GLY A 9 -12.98 -4.12 12.50
N GLU A 10 -12.83 -5.28 11.86
CA GLU A 10 -11.62 -6.10 11.96
C GLU A 10 -10.49 -5.62 11.04
N ALA A 11 -10.82 -4.86 9.98
CA ALA A 11 -9.87 -4.37 8.98
C ALA A 11 -9.18 -3.08 9.45
N THR A 12 -8.67 -3.07 10.68
CA THR A 12 -7.85 -1.96 11.20
C THR A 12 -6.48 -1.94 10.52
N ARG A 13 -5.82 -0.78 10.51
CA ARG A 13 -4.47 -0.64 9.95
C ARG A 13 -3.50 -1.62 10.61
N ALA A 14 -3.55 -1.74 11.93
CA ALA A 14 -2.74 -2.70 12.68
C ALA A 14 -3.03 -4.16 12.26
N ALA A 15 -4.30 -4.55 12.14
CA ALA A 15 -4.66 -5.91 11.76
C ALA A 15 -4.21 -6.27 10.33
N VAL A 16 -4.25 -5.31 9.39
CA VAL A 16 -3.73 -5.48 8.04
C VAL A 16 -2.22 -5.68 8.05
N VAL A 17 -1.49 -4.84 8.79
CA VAL A 17 -0.02 -4.97 8.97
C VAL A 17 0.35 -6.32 9.59
N ASP A 18 -0.37 -6.74 10.62
CA ASP A 18 -0.16 -8.03 11.28
C ASP A 18 -0.52 -9.21 10.36
N ALA A 19 -1.51 -9.06 9.47
CA ALA A 19 -1.81 -10.06 8.46
C ALA A 19 -0.68 -10.18 7.42
N PHE A 20 -0.08 -9.07 6.99
CA PHE A 20 1.10 -9.13 6.12
C PHE A 20 2.25 -9.90 6.79
N ARG A 21 2.63 -9.52 8.01
CA ARG A 21 3.79 -10.10 8.70
C ARG A 21 3.53 -11.50 9.22
N GLY A 22 2.41 -11.71 9.87
CA GLY A 22 2.07 -12.94 10.57
C GLY A 22 1.37 -13.98 9.70
N HIS A 23 0.67 -13.60 8.64
CA HIS A 23 -0.03 -14.53 7.75
C HIS A 23 0.67 -14.67 6.40
N LEU A 24 0.77 -13.60 5.61
CA LEU A 24 1.43 -13.66 4.30
C LEU A 24 2.94 -13.93 4.42
N GLY A 25 3.57 -13.42 5.48
CA GLY A 25 4.97 -13.68 5.80
C GLY A 25 5.29 -15.14 6.12
N GLN A 26 4.32 -16.05 6.22
CA GLN A 26 4.60 -17.49 6.33
C GLN A 26 4.94 -18.13 4.98
N ALA A 27 4.60 -17.48 3.86
CA ALA A 27 4.83 -17.99 2.52
C ALA A 27 6.33 -18.07 2.20
N LYS A 28 6.72 -19.12 1.47
CA LYS A 28 8.11 -19.43 1.09
C LYS A 28 8.22 -19.61 -0.42
N LYS A 29 9.44 -19.85 -0.90
CA LYS A 29 9.69 -20.22 -2.29
C LYS A 29 8.79 -21.38 -2.74
N GLY A 30 8.06 -21.16 -3.84
CA GLY A 30 7.09 -22.11 -4.40
C GLY A 30 5.64 -21.85 -3.97
N ASP A 31 5.41 -21.03 -2.94
CA ASP A 31 4.06 -20.61 -2.54
C ASP A 31 3.58 -19.40 -3.37
N VAL A 32 2.28 -19.15 -3.30
CA VAL A 32 1.63 -17.91 -3.78
C VAL A 32 1.01 -17.19 -2.59
N ALA A 33 1.42 -15.95 -2.35
CA ALA A 33 0.84 -15.04 -1.38
C ALA A 33 -0.07 -14.04 -2.11
N ILE A 34 -1.36 -14.03 -1.77
CA ILE A 34 -2.35 -13.13 -2.36
C ILE A 34 -2.81 -12.15 -1.29
N PHE A 35 -2.71 -10.86 -1.59
CA PHE A 35 -3.41 -9.80 -0.84
C PHE A 35 -4.50 -9.21 -1.72
N TYR A 36 -5.74 -9.25 -1.25
CA TYR A 36 -6.90 -8.66 -1.89
C TYR A 36 -7.51 -7.62 -0.95
N TYR A 37 -7.71 -6.41 -1.46
CA TYR A 37 -8.34 -5.31 -0.73
C TYR A 37 -9.48 -4.74 -1.55
N SER A 38 -10.64 -4.51 -0.93
CA SER A 38 -11.77 -3.79 -1.51
C SER A 38 -12.29 -2.82 -0.46
N GLY A 39 -12.27 -1.53 -0.78
CA GLY A 39 -12.51 -0.46 0.18
C GLY A 39 -12.18 0.90 -0.39
N HIS A 40 -12.06 1.92 0.47
CA HIS A 40 -11.70 3.27 0.02
C HIS A 40 -10.19 3.36 -0.22
N GLY A 41 -9.83 4.04 -1.31
CA GLY A 41 -8.51 4.61 -1.53
C GLY A 41 -8.54 6.12 -1.25
N SER A 42 -7.39 6.69 -0.98
CA SER A 42 -7.22 8.14 -0.79
C SER A 42 -5.79 8.55 -1.08
N GLN A 43 -5.54 9.86 -1.04
CA GLN A 43 -4.22 10.43 -0.88
C GLN A 43 -4.05 11.03 0.53
N GLU A 44 -2.81 11.17 0.99
CA GLU A 44 -2.43 12.01 2.14
C GLU A 44 -1.26 12.94 1.77
N GLN A 45 -1.05 14.03 2.51
CA GLN A 45 0.14 14.87 2.33
C GLN A 45 1.40 14.05 2.66
N ALA A 46 2.28 13.89 1.68
CA ALA A 46 3.58 13.26 1.90
C ALA A 46 4.45 14.18 2.77
N PRO A 47 5.08 13.66 3.84
CA PRO A 47 6.16 14.36 4.54
C PRO A 47 7.25 14.83 3.58
N GLU A 48 7.93 15.93 3.93
CA GLU A 48 8.99 16.53 3.10
C GLU A 48 10.09 15.52 2.75
N GLU A 49 10.37 14.59 3.67
CA GLU A 49 11.35 13.53 3.50
C GLU A 49 11.03 12.57 2.35
N PHE A 50 9.77 12.48 1.92
CA PHE A 50 9.34 11.66 0.79
C PHE A 50 9.13 12.44 -0.51
N TRP A 51 9.28 13.77 -0.55
CA TRP A 51 9.01 14.57 -1.77
C TRP A 51 9.87 14.20 -2.98
N LYS A 52 11.05 13.61 -2.77
CA LYS A 52 11.86 13.09 -3.88
C LYS A 52 11.20 11.90 -4.58
N LEU A 53 10.36 11.17 -3.86
CA LEU A 53 9.60 10.02 -4.34
C LEU A 53 8.20 10.44 -4.83
N GLU A 54 7.65 11.51 -4.27
CA GLU A 54 6.33 12.06 -4.57
C GLU A 54 6.41 13.46 -5.21
N PRO A 55 6.49 13.56 -6.55
CA PRO A 55 6.60 14.86 -7.24
C PRO A 55 5.40 15.80 -7.04
N ASP A 56 4.22 15.26 -6.71
CA ASP A 56 3.02 16.02 -6.36
C ASP A 56 2.85 16.21 -4.84
N HIS A 57 3.82 15.72 -4.05
CA HIS A 57 3.86 15.74 -2.59
C HIS A 57 2.67 15.00 -1.93
N LEU A 58 2.11 14.00 -2.59
CA LEU A 58 1.02 13.18 -2.08
C LEU A 58 1.39 11.70 -2.00
N ASP A 59 1.09 11.06 -0.88
CA ASP A 59 1.16 9.60 -0.76
C ASP A 59 -0.19 8.99 -1.18
N GLU A 60 -0.17 7.93 -1.98
CA GLU A 60 -1.34 7.08 -2.23
C GLU A 60 -1.59 6.15 -1.04
N THR A 61 -2.85 5.93 -0.67
CA THR A 61 -3.19 5.25 0.59
C THR A 61 -4.39 4.30 0.50
N LEU A 62 -4.37 3.27 1.35
CA LEU A 62 -5.55 2.45 1.65
C LEU A 62 -6.18 2.90 2.97
N VAL A 63 -7.49 3.19 2.95
CA VAL A 63 -8.23 3.64 4.12
C VAL A 63 -8.75 2.43 4.90
N CYS A 64 -8.09 2.09 6.00
CA CYS A 64 -8.50 1.01 6.90
C CYS A 64 -9.69 1.43 7.77
N PHE A 65 -10.25 0.53 8.56
CA PHE A 65 -11.45 0.83 9.36
C PHE A 65 -11.23 1.94 10.40
N ASP A 66 -10.08 1.91 11.09
CA ASP A 66 -9.71 2.87 12.13
C ASP A 66 -8.90 4.05 11.58
N SER A 67 -8.67 4.11 10.28
CA SER A 67 -8.05 5.23 9.59
C SER A 67 -8.68 6.55 10.05
N ARG A 68 -7.83 7.57 10.22
CA ARG A 68 -8.25 8.94 10.55
C ARG A 68 -8.90 9.14 11.92
N SER A 69 -8.98 8.08 12.72
CA SER A 69 -9.20 8.20 14.15
C SER A 69 -7.99 8.88 14.82
N PRO A 70 -8.13 9.52 15.99
CA PRO A 70 -7.00 10.08 16.72
C PRO A 70 -5.88 9.05 16.91
N GLY A 71 -4.66 9.39 16.45
CA GLY A 71 -3.50 8.50 16.51
C GLY A 71 -3.42 7.43 15.40
N SER A 72 -4.37 7.40 14.45
CA SER A 72 -4.36 6.47 13.32
C SER A 72 -4.31 7.20 11.97
N TRP A 73 -3.67 6.54 11.01
CA TRP A 73 -3.34 7.03 9.67
C TRP A 73 -3.82 6.05 8.63
N ASP A 74 -3.93 6.50 7.39
CA ASP A 74 -4.15 5.58 6.27
C ASP A 74 -2.89 4.72 6.08
N LEU A 75 -3.04 3.57 5.42
CA LEU A 75 -1.89 2.71 5.10
C LEU A 75 -1.28 3.19 3.79
N ALA A 76 -0.16 3.91 3.87
CA ALA A 76 0.48 4.52 2.71
C ALA A 76 1.18 3.49 1.80
N ASP A 77 1.28 3.83 0.52
CA ASP A 77 1.91 3.01 -0.52
C ASP A 77 3.36 2.60 -0.20
N LYS A 78 4.14 3.46 0.47
CA LYS A 78 5.52 3.18 0.92
C LYS A 78 5.54 2.16 2.05
N GLU A 79 4.50 2.13 2.87
CA GLU A 79 4.31 1.10 3.90
C GLU A 79 3.87 -0.22 3.27
N MET A 80 2.94 -0.18 2.32
CA MET A 80 2.54 -1.34 1.51
C MET A 80 3.75 -1.93 0.77
N ALA A 81 4.56 -1.06 0.17
CA ALA A 81 5.83 -1.38 -0.48
C ALA A 81 6.77 -2.16 0.43
N LYS A 82 6.94 -1.70 1.68
CA LYS A 82 7.75 -2.38 2.69
C LYS A 82 7.17 -3.75 3.04
N LEU A 83 5.88 -3.82 3.35
CA LEU A 83 5.20 -5.08 3.73
C LEU A 83 5.25 -6.13 2.61
N ILE A 84 5.03 -5.72 1.36
CA ILE A 84 5.19 -6.59 0.19
C ILE A 84 6.65 -7.06 0.05
N GLY A 85 7.61 -6.16 0.26
CA GLY A 85 9.03 -6.47 0.25
C GLY A 85 9.43 -7.51 1.31
N GLU A 86 8.93 -7.37 2.55
CA GLU A 86 9.14 -8.31 3.65
C GLU A 86 8.63 -9.72 3.30
N VAL A 87 7.47 -9.83 2.63
CA VAL A 87 6.93 -11.11 2.15
C VAL A 87 7.76 -11.65 0.98
N ALA A 88 8.05 -10.82 -0.02
CA ALA A 88 8.78 -11.21 -1.22
C ALA A 88 10.22 -11.66 -0.93
N ALA A 89 10.85 -11.16 0.13
CA ALA A 89 12.19 -11.57 0.56
C ALA A 89 12.29 -13.08 0.88
N LYS A 90 11.16 -13.75 1.16
CA LYS A 90 11.09 -15.20 1.42
C LYS A 90 10.94 -16.03 0.14
N GLY A 91 10.88 -15.37 -1.01
CA GLY A 91 10.77 -15.97 -2.34
C GLY A 91 9.42 -16.50 -2.81
N PRO A 92 8.23 -16.22 -2.20
CA PRO A 92 6.96 -16.62 -2.79
C PRO A 92 6.63 -15.78 -4.03
N HIS A 93 5.68 -16.24 -4.85
CA HIS A 93 4.99 -15.36 -5.80
C HIS A 93 4.02 -14.47 -5.04
N VAL A 94 4.08 -13.15 -5.23
CA VAL A 94 3.17 -12.21 -4.55
C VAL A 94 2.24 -11.58 -5.58
N ALA A 95 0.93 -11.69 -5.33
CA ALA A 95 -0.09 -11.00 -6.11
C ALA A 95 -0.88 -10.05 -5.19
N VAL A 96 -1.01 -8.80 -5.62
CA VAL A 96 -1.73 -7.75 -4.90
C VAL A 96 -2.85 -7.26 -5.80
N ILE A 97 -4.09 -7.28 -5.30
CA ILE A 97 -5.28 -6.85 -6.01
C ILE A 97 -5.96 -5.77 -5.17
N LEU A 98 -6.05 -4.56 -5.73
CA LEU A 98 -6.62 -3.39 -5.07
C LEU A 98 -7.88 -2.94 -5.82
N ASP A 99 -9.04 -3.22 -5.23
CA ASP A 99 -10.35 -2.74 -5.68
C ASP A 99 -10.76 -1.49 -4.89
N CYS A 100 -10.01 -0.41 -5.09
CA CYS A 100 -10.21 0.90 -4.47
C CYS A 100 -9.93 2.03 -5.47
N CYS A 101 -10.64 3.15 -5.38
CA CYS A 101 -10.50 4.24 -6.36
C CYS A 101 -9.31 5.15 -6.02
N HIS A 102 -8.14 4.79 -6.53
CA HIS A 102 -7.03 5.67 -6.99
C HIS A 102 -6.00 4.89 -7.84
N SER A 103 -6.49 4.03 -8.74
CA SER A 103 -5.67 3.16 -9.59
C SER A 103 -5.50 3.66 -11.04
N GLY A 104 -5.83 4.93 -11.32
CA GLY A 104 -5.55 5.60 -12.60
C GLY A 104 -6.46 6.79 -12.91
N SER A 105 -5.87 7.94 -13.27
CA SER A 105 -6.55 9.20 -13.63
C SER A 105 -7.22 9.19 -15.02
N GLY A 106 -7.83 8.07 -15.44
CA GLY A 106 -8.08 7.81 -16.86
C GLY A 106 -9.45 8.18 -17.41
N THR A 107 -10.55 7.91 -16.71
CA THR A 107 -11.90 8.14 -17.24
C THR A 107 -12.90 8.17 -16.08
N ARG A 108 -13.78 9.16 -16.03
CA ARG A 108 -15.17 9.15 -15.48
C ARG A 108 -15.51 10.47 -14.78
N GLU A 109 -16.02 11.41 -15.58
CA GLU A 109 -17.08 12.32 -15.14
C GLU A 109 -18.41 11.55 -15.10
N ILE A 110 -18.63 10.72 -14.09
CA ILE A 110 -19.93 10.07 -13.88
C ILE A 110 -20.21 10.03 -12.39
N ASP A 111 -21.37 10.55 -11.98
CA ASP A 111 -22.03 10.45 -10.66
C ASP A 111 -22.21 9.00 -10.20
N THR A 112 -21.11 8.32 -9.94
CA THR A 112 -21.06 6.97 -9.40
C THR A 112 -20.49 7.04 -8.00
N VAL A 113 -20.93 6.15 -7.11
CA VAL A 113 -20.35 5.99 -5.77
C VAL A 113 -18.88 5.59 -5.96
N VAL A 114 -18.00 6.57 -5.94
CA VAL A 114 -16.57 6.36 -6.09
C VAL A 114 -16.04 5.82 -4.76
N ARG A 115 -15.27 4.73 -4.78
CA ARG A 115 -14.55 4.23 -3.59
C ARG A 115 -13.33 5.08 -3.27
N ARG A 116 -13.52 6.41 -3.24
CA ARG A 116 -12.53 7.45 -3.02
C ARG A 116 -12.93 8.24 -1.79
N ALA A 117 -12.10 8.18 -0.76
CA ALA A 117 -12.22 9.12 0.34
C ALA A 117 -11.56 10.47 -0.04
N PRO A 118 -11.97 11.58 0.57
CA PRO A 118 -11.27 12.86 0.41
C PRO A 118 -9.80 12.73 0.83
N THR A 119 -8.91 13.46 0.13
CA THR A 119 -7.49 13.57 0.51
C THR A 119 -7.37 13.96 1.98
N ASP A 120 -6.55 13.22 2.73
CA ASP A 120 -6.26 13.54 4.11
C ASP A 120 -5.29 14.73 4.17
N LEU A 121 -5.77 15.83 4.75
CA LEU A 121 -5.00 17.07 4.87
C LEU A 121 -4.25 17.18 6.20
N ARG A 122 -4.33 16.17 7.07
CA ARG A 122 -3.54 16.13 8.30
C ARG A 122 -2.06 15.96 7.95
N ARG A 123 -1.19 16.64 8.71
CA ARG A 123 0.25 16.43 8.61
C ARG A 123 0.63 15.18 9.40
N ARG A 124 1.09 14.15 8.70
CA ARG A 124 1.52 12.89 9.29
C ARG A 124 2.98 12.98 9.74
N PRO A 125 3.31 12.74 11.02
CA PRO A 125 4.70 12.69 11.46
C PRO A 125 5.44 11.50 10.85
N ILE A 126 6.68 11.70 10.39
CA ILE A 126 7.48 10.69 9.67
C ILE A 126 7.71 9.43 10.51
N GLU A 127 7.81 9.56 11.83
CA GLU A 127 7.99 8.47 12.78
C GLU A 127 6.79 7.50 12.85
N THR A 128 5.64 7.88 12.29
CA THR A 128 4.43 7.03 12.25
C THR A 128 4.38 6.09 11.04
N PHE A 129 5.30 6.27 10.08
CA PHE A 129 5.42 5.38 8.94
C PHE A 129 6.18 4.11 9.33
N LEU A 130 5.79 2.98 8.74
CA LEU A 130 6.49 1.71 8.91
C LEU A 130 7.86 1.69 8.24
N VAL A 131 8.18 2.68 7.40
CA VAL A 131 9.33 2.73 6.52
C VAL A 131 10.08 4.05 6.70
N THR A 132 11.40 3.99 6.72
CA THR A 132 12.23 5.20 6.74
C THR A 132 12.41 5.78 5.33
N PRO A 133 12.72 7.09 5.17
CA PRO A 133 13.06 7.68 3.88
C PRO A 133 14.10 6.90 3.08
N ALA A 134 15.19 6.47 3.73
CA ALA A 134 16.24 5.69 3.07
C ALA A 134 15.74 4.31 2.58
N GLU A 135 14.91 3.62 3.36
CA GLU A 135 14.31 2.35 2.96
C GLU A 135 13.33 2.52 1.77
N ALA A 136 12.55 3.61 1.77
CA ALA A 136 11.61 3.92 0.70
C ALA A 136 12.33 4.22 -0.63
N GLU A 137 13.40 5.04 -0.59
CA GLU A 137 14.24 5.33 -1.74
C GLU A 137 14.87 4.05 -2.33
N ALA A 138 15.43 3.18 -1.48
CA ALA A 138 16.00 1.90 -1.90
C ALA A 138 14.96 0.98 -2.54
N SER A 139 13.73 0.93 -1.98
CA SER A 139 12.63 0.15 -2.56
C SER A 139 12.22 0.65 -3.94
N SER A 140 12.13 1.97 -4.14
CA SER A 140 11.77 2.60 -5.41
C SER A 140 12.81 2.30 -6.51
N ALA A 141 14.10 2.47 -6.19
CA ALA A 141 15.20 2.17 -7.14
C ALA A 141 15.17 0.70 -7.61
N SER A 142 14.86 -0.24 -6.71
CA SER A 142 14.76 -1.66 -7.05
C SER A 142 13.60 -1.99 -8.02
N ARG A 143 12.52 -1.21 -8.02
CA ARG A 143 11.38 -1.38 -8.94
C ARG A 143 11.69 -0.83 -10.32
N SER A 144 12.30 0.35 -10.39
CA SER A 144 12.73 0.97 -11.65
C SER A 144 13.76 0.11 -12.40
N ALA A 145 14.64 -0.58 -11.66
CA ALA A 145 15.56 -1.55 -12.25
C ALA A 145 14.86 -2.82 -12.78
N LYS A 146 13.76 -3.25 -12.17
CA LYS A 146 12.97 -4.41 -12.62
C LYS A 146 12.03 -4.08 -13.79
N SER A 147 11.49 -2.86 -13.85
CA SER A 147 10.59 -2.43 -14.93
C SER A 147 11.33 -2.22 -16.26
N THR A 148 12.58 -1.75 -16.22
CA THR A 148 13.43 -1.60 -17.43
C THR A 148 13.86 -2.93 -18.05
N GLY A 149 13.80 -4.04 -17.30
CA GLY A 149 14.07 -5.40 -17.79
C GLY A 149 12.87 -6.09 -18.46
N ALA A 150 11.64 -5.58 -18.32
CA ALA A 150 10.42 -6.23 -18.79
C ALA A 150 10.04 -5.91 -20.26
N SER A 151 10.78 -5.01 -20.93
CA SER A 151 10.52 -4.63 -22.33
C SER A 151 11.34 -5.47 -23.31
N ARG A 152 11.15 -6.80 -23.34
CA ARG A 152 11.68 -7.67 -24.42
C ARG A 152 10.74 -8.82 -24.77
N TYR A 153 9.47 -8.54 -25.01
CA TYR A 153 8.63 -9.41 -25.83
C TYR A 153 7.61 -8.53 -26.58
N ALA A 154 7.93 -8.25 -27.83
CA ALA A 154 7.00 -7.85 -28.88
C ALA A 154 7.09 -8.91 -29.98
#